data_AF-A0A9D4R9F9-F1
#
_entry.id   AF-A0A9D4R9F9-F1
#
_cell.length_a   1.000
_cell.length_b   1.000
_cell.length_c   1.000
_cell.angle_alpha   90.00
_cell.angle_beta   90.00
_cell.angle_gamma   90.00
#
_symmetry.space_group_name_H-M   'P 1'
#
loop_
_entity.id
_entity.type
_entity.pdbx_description
1 polymer ?
#
loop_
_entity_poly.entity_id
_entity_poly.type
_entity_poly.pdbx_seq_one_letter_code
_entity_poly.pdbx_strand_id
1 'polypeptide(L)' 'MGRAMVHIDNAYKIPNLRVRGYVCRTHTASNTAFRGFGGPQGMMMTEQFVSNVAVTLGMHPSEVWPFI' A
#
# COMPACT_ATOMS: atom_id res chain seq x y z
N MET A 1 3.61 0.75 -14.10
CA MET A 1 3.60 0.30 -12.68
C MET A 1 4.94 0.62 -12.08
N GLY A 2 5.08 1.79 -11.46
CA GLY A 2 6.33 2.18 -10.79
C GLY A 2 6.00 2.90 -9.49
N ARG A 3 5.25 3.99 -9.59
CA ARG A 3 4.90 4.85 -8.45
C ARG A 3 4.17 4.11 -7.31
N ALA A 4 3.19 3.25 -7.62
CA ALA A 4 2.48 2.49 -6.59
C ALA A 4 3.40 1.59 -5.76
N MET A 5 4.39 0.94 -6.39
CA MET A 5 5.30 0.03 -5.70
C MET A 5 6.36 0.78 -4.87
N VAL A 6 6.76 1.98 -5.28
CA VAL A 6 7.77 2.79 -4.55
C VAL A 6 7.15 3.74 -3.51
N HIS A 7 5.83 3.70 -3.33
CA HIS A 7 5.11 4.41 -2.26
C HIS A 7 4.28 3.45 -1.42
N ILE A 8 4.46 2.14 -1.60
CA ILE A 8 3.68 1.15 -0.85
C ILE A 8 4.10 1.14 0.61
N ASP A 9 5.36 1.38 0.93
CA ASP A 9 5.86 1.56 2.30
C ASP A 9 5.24 2.74 3.05
N ASN A 10 4.58 3.66 2.34
CA ASN A 10 4.02 4.90 2.89
C ASN A 10 5.08 5.64 3.73
N ALA A 11 4.94 5.63 5.06
CA ALA A 11 5.93 6.20 5.96
C ALA A 11 6.49 5.15 6.97
N TYR A 12 6.16 3.87 6.80
CA TYR A 12 6.58 2.77 7.67
C TYR A 12 7.94 2.21 7.23
N LYS A 13 8.76 1.76 8.18
CA LYS A 13 10.06 1.16 7.90
C LYS A 13 9.99 -0.36 8.00
N ILE A 14 9.47 -1.00 6.97
CA ILE A 14 9.34 -2.46 6.92
C ILE A 14 10.70 -3.09 6.55
N PRO A 15 11.42 -3.74 7.49
CA PRO A 15 12.79 -4.20 7.25
C PRO A 15 12.90 -5.31 6.20
N ASN A 16 11.83 -6.11 6.04
CA ASN A 16 11.75 -7.20 5.09
C ASN A 16 10.51 -7.02 4.22
N LEU A 17 10.64 -6.30 3.11
CA LEU A 17 9.53 -6.00 2.20
C LEU A 17 9.84 -6.51 0.79
N ARG A 18 8.92 -7.26 0.21
CA ARG A 18 8.97 -7.68 -1.20
C ARG A 18 7.67 -7.32 -1.90
N VAL A 19 7.78 -6.53 -2.96
CA VAL A 19 6.62 -6.00 -3.69
C VAL A 19 6.72 -6.42 -5.14
N ARG A 20 5.60 -6.87 -5.71
CA ARG A 20 5.48 -7.20 -7.14
C ARG A 20 4.21 -6.56 -7.68
N GLY A 21 4.32 -5.90 -8.83
CA GLY A 21 3.19 -5.29 -9.50
C GLY A 21 3.07 -5.79 -10.94
N TYR A 22 1.84 -6.06 -11.36
CA TYR A 22 1.51 -6.47 -12.73
C TYR A 22 0.46 -5.53 -13.29
N VAL A 23 0.59 -5.16 -14.57
CA VAL A 23 -0.48 -4.47 -15.29
C VAL A 23 -1.31 -5.53 -16.00
N CYS A 24 -2.56 -5.69 -15.60
CA CYS A 24 -3.48 -6.63 -16.24
C CYS A 24 -4.12 -5.97 -17.46
N ARG A 25 -4.04 -6.63 -18.62
CA ARG A 25 -4.80 -6.24 -19.81
C ARG A 25 -6.24 -6.73 -19.67
N THR A 26 -7.21 -5.85 -19.85
CA THR A 26 -8.65 -6.13 -19.75
C THR A 26 -9.40 -5.60 -20.97
N HIS A 27 -10.63 -6.09 -21.20
CA HIS A 27 -11.53 -5.61 -22.26
C HIS A 27 -12.36 -4.40 -21.79
N THR A 28 -11.70 -3.40 -21.22
CA THR A 28 -12.32 -2.16 -20.75
C THR A 28 -11.59 -0.96 -21.35
N ALA A 29 -12.17 0.23 -21.28
CA ALA A 29 -11.48 1.45 -21.69
C ALA A 29 -10.14 1.58 -20.92
N SER A 30 -9.09 2.03 -21.63
CA SER A 30 -7.74 2.12 -21.05
C SER A 30 -7.71 3.19 -19.97
N ASN A 31 -7.36 2.78 -18.75
CA ASN A 31 -7.11 3.71 -17.67
C ASN A 31 -5.83 4.51 -17.94
N THR A 32 -5.82 5.78 -17.56
CA THR A 32 -4.66 6.68 -17.67
C THR A 32 -4.33 7.28 -16.30
N ALA A 33 -3.40 8.24 -16.28
CA ALA A 33 -3.03 8.97 -15.08
C ALA A 33 -4.24 9.60 -14.39
N PHE A 34 -4.27 9.47 -13.07
CA PHE A 34 -5.13 10.24 -12.19
C PHE A 34 -4.29 10.85 -11.08
N ARG A 35 -4.85 11.81 -10.32
CA ARG A 35 -4.14 12.51 -9.25
C ARG A 35 -3.41 11.52 -8.32
N GLY A 36 -2.10 11.68 -8.19
CA GLY A 36 -1.22 10.80 -7.41
C GLY A 36 -0.56 9.64 -8.18
N PHE A 37 -0.95 9.40 -9.43
CA PHE A 37 -0.24 8.51 -10.38
C PHE A 37 0.06 7.09 -9.86
N GLY A 38 -0.84 6.49 -9.07
CA GLY A 38 -0.61 5.16 -8.47
C GLY A 38 -0.13 5.20 -7.03
N GLY A 39 0.41 6.33 -6.56
CA GLY A 39 0.88 6.49 -5.17
C GLY A 39 -0.23 6.26 -4.14
N PRO A 40 -1.39 6.92 -4.26
CA PRO A 40 -2.52 6.70 -3.35
C PRO A 40 -2.97 5.23 -3.26
N GLN A 41 -2.97 4.51 -4.38
CA GLN A 41 -3.31 3.09 -4.43
C GLN A 41 -2.28 2.22 -3.70
N GLY A 42 -0.99 2.57 -3.79
CA GLY A 42 0.09 1.91 -3.04
C GLY A 42 -0.02 2.15 -1.52
N MET A 43 -0.16 3.42 -1.12
CA MET A 43 -0.26 3.80 0.30
C MET A 43 -1.49 3.19 0.98
N MET A 44 -2.63 3.14 0.28
CA MET A 44 -3.86 2.52 0.78
C MET A 44 -3.67 1.05 1.18
N MET A 45 -2.88 0.29 0.41
CA MET A 45 -2.61 -1.12 0.76
C MET A 45 -1.91 -1.23 2.11
N THR A 46 -0.97 -0.35 2.40
CA THR A 46 -0.21 -0.40 3.66
C THR A 46 -0.98 0.09 4.86
N GLU A 47 -1.80 1.12 4.71
CA GLU A 47 -2.76 1.47 5.76
C GLU A 47 -3.70 0.31 6.08
N GLN A 48 -4.13 -0.44 5.07
CA GLN A 48 -4.94 -1.64 5.29
C GLN A 48 -4.17 -2.74 6.03
N PHE A 49 -2.90 -2.97 5.70
CA PHE A 49 -2.06 -3.95 6.41
C PHE A 49 -1.93 -3.57 7.90
N VAL A 50 -1.61 -2.32 8.19
CA VAL A 50 -1.45 -1.80 9.55
C VAL A 50 -2.74 -1.94 10.35
N SER A 51 -3.87 -1.54 9.76
CA SER A 51 -5.18 -1.68 10.39
C SER A 51 -5.53 -3.15 10.70
N ASN A 52 -5.22 -4.07 9.78
CA ASN A 52 -5.48 -5.50 10.00
C ASN A 52 -4.60 -6.07 11.12
N VAL A 53 -3.33 -5.66 11.20
CA VAL A 53 -2.43 -6.07 12.30
C VAL A 53 -2.95 -5.54 13.63
N ALA A 54 -3.39 -4.28 13.69
CA ALA A 54 -3.97 -3.67 14.89
C ALA A 54 -5.17 -4.45 15.42
N VAL A 55 -6.13 -4.79 14.54
CA VAL A 55 -7.29 -5.61 14.87
C VAL A 55 -6.88 -6.98 15.40
N THR A 56 -5.91 -7.62 14.74
CA THR A 56 -5.43 -8.96 15.14
C THR A 56 -4.78 -8.95 16.53
N LEU A 57 -4.07 -7.88 16.87
CA LEU A 57 -3.41 -7.71 18.17
C LEU A 57 -4.34 -7.11 19.25
N GLY A 58 -5.56 -6.69 18.89
CA GLY A 58 -6.45 -5.97 19.80
C GLY A 58 -5.93 -4.59 20.22
N MET A 59 -5.08 -3.98 19.40
CA MET A 59 -4.45 -2.69 19.64
C MET A 59 -5.11 -1.60 18.79
N HIS A 60 -4.98 -0.34 19.21
CA HIS A 60 -5.34 0.78 18.35
C HIS A 60 -4.30 0.92 17.21
N PRO A 61 -4.68 1.27 15.97
CA PRO A 61 -3.73 1.37 14.85
C PRO A 61 -2.53 2.29 15.10
N SER A 62 -2.73 3.37 15.86
CA SER A 62 -1.64 4.29 16.25
C SER A 62 -0.56 3.64 17.12
N GLU A 63 -0.90 2.55 17.82
CA GLU A 63 0.03 1.81 18.69
C GLU A 63 0.84 0.79 17.89
N VAL A 64 0.41 0.42 16.68
CA VAL A 64 1.15 -0.52 15.81
C VAL A 64 2.26 0.20 15.04
N TRP A 65 2.02 1.45 14.65
CA TRP A 65 2.97 2.29 13.92
C TRP A 65 4.42 2.23 14.41
N PRO A 66 4.74 2.29 15.72
CA PRO A 66 6.13 2.27 16.20
C PRO A 66 6.88 0.95 15.96
N PHE A 67 6.17 -0.13 15.66
CA PHE A 67 6.74 -1.48 15.49
C PHE A 67 6.95 -1.87 14.02
N ILE A 68 6.54 -1.01 13.08
CA ILE A 68 6.62 -1.22 11.62
C ILE A 68 7.31 -0.06 10.93
#